data_AF-A0A832P539-F1
#
_entry.id   AF-A0A832P539-F1
#
_cell.length_a   1.000
_cell.length_b   1.000
_cell.length_c   1.000
_cell.angle_alpha   90.00
_cell.angle_beta   90.00
_cell.angle_gamma   90.00
#
_symmetry.space_group_name_H-M   'P 1'
#
loop_
_entity.id
_entity.type
_entity.pdbx_description
1 polymer ?
#
loop_
_entity_poly.entity_id
_entity_poly.type
_entity_poly.pdbx_seq_one_letter_code
_entity_poly.pdbx_strand_id
1 'polypeptide(L)'
;MADEVRLAKKAKAFVKYKISRLSESQNDAAARATLAKLRRGIGKTPGSMPELWGTTLAGLPKELIGKNDEPPTYGEWAVYTALTLYALHQQGKDIKKQGVSEDGKFFGIVVGKLIENEEDEKRIKRRFDAAATSDSLDEISHHLRGLIQLLKDKDITLDYPALTEDLYWFQFPEARDSVRLRWGRDFYRNRNSEENESEKTYTGKDGHSNEN
;
A
#
# COMPACT_ATOMS: atom_id res chain seq x y z
N MET A 1 -3.40 -19.78 -13.62
CA MET A 1 -2.50 -18.60 -13.64
C MET A 1 -2.95 -17.48 -14.58
N ALA A 2 -3.24 -17.72 -15.87
CA ALA A 2 -3.65 -16.64 -16.79
C ALA A 2 -4.92 -15.88 -16.33
N ASP A 3 -5.92 -16.60 -15.81
CA ASP A 3 -7.11 -15.98 -15.23
C ASP A 3 -6.81 -15.15 -13.98
N GLU A 4 -5.99 -15.67 -13.06
CA GLU A 4 -5.57 -14.93 -11.86
C GLU A 4 -4.84 -13.63 -12.19
N VAL A 5 -4.00 -13.63 -13.23
CA VAL A 5 -3.37 -12.40 -13.74
C VAL A 5 -4.41 -11.38 -14.16
N ARG A 6 -5.43 -11.81 -14.90
CA ARG A 6 -6.52 -10.93 -15.33
C ARG A 6 -7.33 -10.40 -14.14
N LEU A 7 -7.62 -11.24 -13.15
CA LEU A 7 -8.37 -10.87 -11.95
C LEU A 7 -7.61 -9.87 -11.07
N ALA A 8 -6.32 -10.11 -10.83
CA ALA A 8 -5.45 -9.19 -10.08
C ALA A 8 -5.40 -7.80 -10.74
N LYS A 9 -5.27 -7.75 -12.08
CA LYS A 9 -5.30 -6.49 -12.85
C LYS A 9 -6.66 -5.78 -12.77
N LYS A 10 -7.76 -6.54 -12.77
CA LYS A 10 -9.12 -5.98 -12.58
C LYS A 10 -9.30 -5.37 -11.19
N ALA A 11 -8.80 -6.03 -10.14
CA ALA A 11 -8.84 -5.50 -8.77
C ALA A 11 -8.05 -4.19 -8.66
N LYS A 12 -6.83 -4.16 -9.22
CA LYS A 12 -6.01 -2.95 -9.35
C LYS A 12 -6.75 -1.80 -10.05
N ALA A 13 -7.33 -2.07 -11.22
CA ALA A 13 -8.05 -1.07 -11.99
C ALA A 13 -9.27 -0.53 -11.24
N PHE A 14 -9.98 -1.39 -10.52
CA PHE A 14 -11.13 -1.01 -9.70
C PHE A 14 -10.74 -0.07 -8.56
N VAL A 15 -9.67 -0.38 -7.82
CA VAL A 15 -9.19 0.51 -6.74
C VAL A 15 -8.72 1.85 -7.29
N LYS A 16 -8.00 1.85 -8.42
CA LYS A 16 -7.62 3.10 -9.12
C LYS A 16 -8.84 3.95 -9.45
N TYR A 17 -9.86 3.34 -10.07
CA TYR A 17 -11.12 4.01 -10.39
C TYR A 17 -11.81 4.58 -9.13
N LYS A 18 -11.90 3.82 -8.04
CA LYS A 18 -12.53 4.29 -6.80
C LYS A 18 -11.79 5.47 -6.18
N ILE A 19 -10.46 5.45 -6.17
CA ILE A 19 -9.64 6.56 -5.67
C ILE A 19 -9.85 7.80 -6.54
N SER A 20 -9.79 7.68 -7.87
CA SER A 20 -10.06 8.80 -8.79
C SER A 20 -11.45 9.39 -8.59
N ARG A 21 -12.48 8.56 -8.41
CA ARG A 21 -13.84 9.04 -8.13
C ARG A 21 -13.96 9.81 -6.82
N LEU A 22 -13.18 9.44 -5.80
CA LEU A 22 -13.14 10.16 -4.52
C LEU A 22 -12.41 11.50 -4.65
N SER A 23 -11.31 11.56 -5.40
CA SER A 23 -10.55 12.80 -5.61
C SER A 23 -11.25 13.78 -6.54
N GLU A 24 -11.94 13.29 -7.57
CA GLU A 24 -12.65 14.10 -8.58
C GLU A 24 -14.09 14.47 -8.16
N SER A 25 -14.55 14.00 -7.00
CA SER A 25 -15.90 14.28 -6.49
C SER A 25 -16.15 15.79 -6.37
N GLN A 26 -17.26 16.26 -6.93
CA GLN A 26 -17.73 17.64 -6.71
C GLN A 26 -18.38 17.82 -5.33
N ASN A 27 -18.74 16.72 -4.66
CA ASN A 27 -19.28 16.73 -3.32
C ASN A 27 -18.22 16.28 -2.31
N ASP A 28 -17.49 17.27 -1.77
CA ASP A 28 -16.39 17.04 -0.83
C ASP A 28 -16.88 16.44 0.50
N ALA A 29 -18.06 16.84 0.98
CA ALA A 29 -18.65 16.31 2.20
C ALA A 29 -18.95 14.81 2.06
N ALA A 30 -19.52 14.39 0.93
CA ALA A 30 -19.79 12.99 0.65
C ALA A 30 -18.49 12.18 0.51
N ALA A 31 -17.46 12.70 -0.16
CA ALA A 31 -16.16 12.04 -0.27
C ALA A 31 -15.51 11.85 1.11
N ARG A 32 -15.51 12.88 1.96
CA ARG A 32 -15.01 12.81 3.35
C ARG A 32 -15.79 11.80 4.19
N ALA A 33 -17.12 11.75 4.04
CA ALA A 33 -17.96 10.77 4.72
C ALA A 33 -17.62 9.34 4.29
N THR A 34 -17.40 9.10 2.99
CA THR A 34 -16.99 7.78 2.48
C THR A 34 -15.64 7.35 3.04
N LEU A 35 -14.64 8.25 3.06
CA LEU A 35 -13.34 7.97 3.69
C LEU A 35 -13.48 7.68 5.18
N ALA A 36 -14.33 8.43 5.90
CA ALA A 36 -14.59 8.18 7.31
C ALA A 36 -15.21 6.80 7.56
N LYS A 37 -16.16 6.37 6.72
CA LYS A 37 -16.73 5.02 6.78
C LYS A 37 -15.66 3.97 6.53
N LEU A 38 -14.89 4.08 5.44
CA LEU A 38 -13.82 3.14 5.09
C LEU A 38 -12.81 2.96 6.24
N ARG A 39 -12.43 4.03 6.94
CA ARG A 39 -11.54 3.93 8.10
C ARG A 39 -12.06 3.03 9.22
N ARG A 40 -13.39 2.96 9.41
CA ARG A 40 -14.00 2.08 10.43
C ARG A 40 -13.91 0.59 10.06
N GLY A 41 -13.59 0.29 8.80
CA GLY A 41 -13.42 -1.06 8.27
C GLY A 41 -12.02 -1.65 8.45
N ILE A 42 -11.04 -0.87 8.88
CA ILE A 42 -9.65 -1.33 9.04
C ILE A 42 -9.59 -2.52 10.01
N GLY A 43 -8.96 -3.61 9.58
CA GLY A 43 -8.80 -4.82 10.39
C GLY A 43 -10.09 -5.62 10.59
N LYS A 44 -11.11 -5.38 9.77
CA LYS A 44 -12.35 -6.17 9.76
C LYS A 44 -12.46 -6.94 8.46
N THR A 45 -13.16 -8.06 8.50
CA THR A 45 -13.43 -8.92 7.34
C THR A 45 -14.34 -8.21 6.33
N PRO A 46 -14.08 -8.33 5.01
CA PRO A 46 -15.02 -7.91 3.98
C PRO A 46 -16.40 -8.53 4.22
N GLY A 47 -17.47 -7.77 3.96
CA GLY A 47 -18.84 -8.23 4.22
C GLY A 47 -19.36 -7.91 5.63
N SER A 48 -18.50 -7.77 6.65
CA SER A 48 -18.92 -7.51 8.04
C SER A 48 -19.53 -6.12 8.30
N MET A 49 -19.35 -5.16 7.38
CA MET A 49 -19.85 -3.78 7.51
C MET A 49 -20.72 -3.37 6.32
N PRO A 50 -22.06 -3.42 6.44
CA PRO A 50 -22.98 -3.10 5.35
C PRO A 50 -22.80 -1.71 4.74
N GLU A 51 -22.44 -0.72 5.56
CA GLU A 51 -22.18 0.65 5.11
C GLU A 51 -21.00 0.79 4.12
N LEU A 52 -20.14 -0.23 4.00
CA LEU A 52 -18.98 -0.24 3.10
C LEU A 52 -19.28 -0.91 1.76
N TRP A 53 -20.32 -1.73 1.65
CA TRP A 53 -20.63 -2.51 0.44
C TRP A 53 -20.78 -1.63 -0.81
N GLY A 54 -21.44 -0.46 -0.68
CA GLY A 54 -21.56 0.48 -1.80
C GLY A 54 -20.20 1.01 -2.30
N THR A 55 -19.19 1.06 -1.44
CA THR A 55 -17.86 1.54 -1.81
C THR A 55 -16.99 0.40 -2.35
N THR A 56 -17.02 -0.76 -1.70
CA THR A 56 -16.11 -1.88 -1.98
C THR A 56 -16.64 -2.88 -3.01
N LEU A 57 -17.96 -3.04 -3.13
CA LEU A 57 -18.59 -4.03 -4.02
C LEU A 57 -19.30 -3.39 -5.22
N ALA A 58 -19.89 -2.20 -5.07
CA ALA A 58 -20.65 -1.60 -6.17
C ALA A 58 -19.73 -1.26 -7.36
N GLY A 59 -19.99 -1.88 -8.51
CA GLY A 59 -19.18 -1.77 -9.72
C GLY A 59 -17.93 -2.65 -9.74
N LEU A 60 -17.72 -3.49 -8.72
CA LEU A 60 -16.64 -4.48 -8.74
C LEU A 60 -16.93 -5.49 -9.87
N PRO A 61 -15.94 -5.86 -10.71
CA PRO A 61 -16.14 -6.86 -11.75
C PRO A 61 -16.74 -8.15 -11.20
N LYS A 62 -17.74 -8.70 -11.90
CA LYS A 62 -18.49 -9.87 -11.43
C LYS A 62 -17.60 -11.08 -11.14
N GLU A 63 -16.48 -11.21 -11.84
CA GLU A 63 -15.54 -12.31 -11.64
C GLU A 63 -14.70 -12.18 -10.35
N LEU A 64 -14.73 -11.01 -9.72
CA LEU A 64 -14.13 -10.77 -8.40
C LEU A 64 -15.15 -10.85 -7.26
N ILE A 65 -16.45 -10.99 -7.55
CA ILE A 65 -17.50 -11.01 -6.53
C ILE A 65 -17.87 -12.48 -6.22
N GLY A 66 -17.95 -12.82 -4.94
CA GLY A 66 -18.37 -14.14 -4.48
C GLY A 66 -19.87 -14.39 -4.69
N LYS A 67 -20.34 -15.62 -4.53
CA LYS A 67 -21.76 -15.95 -4.65
C LYS A 67 -22.36 -16.27 -3.28
N ASN A 68 -23.59 -15.80 -3.04
CA ASN A 68 -24.39 -16.17 -1.89
C ASN A 68 -23.65 -16.04 -0.55
N ASP A 69 -23.56 -17.13 0.22
CA ASP A 69 -22.93 -17.28 1.52
C ASP A 69 -21.48 -17.77 1.44
N GLU A 70 -20.86 -17.77 0.26
CA GLU A 70 -19.44 -18.07 0.10
C GLU A 70 -18.58 -17.06 0.89
N PRO A 71 -17.44 -17.51 1.45
CA PRO A 71 -16.46 -16.60 2.03
C PRO A 71 -16.02 -15.53 1.02
N PRO A 72 -15.60 -14.33 1.49
CA PRO A 72 -15.16 -13.28 0.59
C PRO A 72 -14.03 -13.75 -0.32
N THR A 73 -14.12 -13.39 -1.60
CA THR A 73 -13.11 -13.80 -2.60
C THR A 73 -11.78 -13.08 -2.36
N TYR A 74 -10.72 -13.58 -3.00
CA TYR A 74 -9.42 -12.90 -3.02
C TYR A 74 -9.50 -11.47 -3.55
N GLY A 75 -10.41 -11.22 -4.50
CA GLY A 75 -10.68 -9.89 -5.05
C GLY A 75 -11.33 -8.95 -4.04
N GLU A 76 -12.37 -9.42 -3.36
CA GLU A 76 -13.09 -8.64 -2.34
C GLU A 76 -12.16 -8.26 -1.19
N TRP A 77 -11.35 -9.21 -0.73
CA TRP A 77 -10.32 -8.98 0.26
C TRP A 77 -9.29 -7.93 -0.15
N ALA A 78 -8.66 -8.10 -1.32
CA ALA A 78 -7.62 -7.18 -1.79
C ALA A 78 -8.15 -5.74 -1.94
N VAL A 79 -9.33 -5.60 -2.54
CA VAL A 79 -10.00 -4.30 -2.74
C VAL A 79 -10.38 -3.65 -1.41
N TYR A 80 -10.99 -4.42 -0.51
CA TYR A 80 -11.42 -3.94 0.79
C TYR A 80 -10.22 -3.46 1.62
N THR A 81 -9.18 -4.27 1.74
CA THR A 81 -7.97 -3.94 2.50
C THR A 81 -7.29 -2.70 1.93
N ALA A 82 -7.12 -2.61 0.60
CA ALA A 82 -6.48 -1.46 -0.02
C ALA A 82 -7.25 -0.16 0.20
N LEU A 83 -8.58 -0.17 0.03
CA LEU A 83 -9.41 1.03 0.21
C LEU A 83 -9.49 1.50 1.67
N THR A 84 -9.50 0.58 2.63
CA THR A 84 -9.50 0.93 4.06
C THR A 84 -8.14 1.49 4.50
N LEU A 85 -7.03 0.93 4.02
CA LEU A 85 -5.68 1.48 4.22
C LEU A 85 -5.49 2.84 3.54
N TYR A 86 -6.04 3.03 2.34
CA TYR A 86 -6.05 4.33 1.66
C TYR A 86 -6.79 5.38 2.48
N ALA A 87 -7.96 5.04 3.01
CA ALA A 87 -8.75 5.96 3.81
C ALA A 87 -8.07 6.37 5.13
N LEU A 88 -7.26 5.49 5.71
CA LEU A 88 -6.38 5.79 6.84
C LEU A 88 -5.34 6.84 6.45
N HIS A 89 -4.62 6.57 5.37
CA HIS A 89 -3.52 7.42 4.91
C HIS A 89 -3.99 8.82 4.49
N GLN A 90 -5.14 8.91 3.82
CA GLN A 90 -5.74 10.17 3.38
C GLN A 90 -6.34 11.00 4.53
N GLN A 91 -6.43 10.45 5.75
CA GLN A 91 -7.07 11.14 6.87
C GLN A 91 -6.35 12.44 7.24
N GLY A 92 -7.12 13.53 7.37
CA GLY A 92 -6.60 14.84 7.76
C GLY A 92 -5.96 15.63 6.61
N LYS A 93 -5.93 15.05 5.40
CA LYS A 93 -5.39 15.67 4.19
C LYS A 93 -6.52 16.02 3.22
N ASP A 94 -6.37 17.14 2.52
CA ASP A 94 -7.29 17.48 1.44
C ASP A 94 -7.07 16.50 0.26
N ILE A 95 -8.08 15.72 -0.12
CA ILE A 95 -7.94 14.68 -1.14
C ILE A 95 -7.59 15.23 -2.54
N LYS A 96 -7.95 16.48 -2.84
CA LYS A 96 -7.70 17.10 -4.15
C LYS A 96 -6.30 17.70 -4.24
N LYS A 97 -5.81 18.26 -3.13
CA LYS A 97 -4.49 18.94 -3.08
C LYS A 97 -3.37 18.03 -2.56
N GLN A 98 -3.71 17.08 -1.71
CA GLN A 98 -2.78 16.24 -0.95
C GLN A 98 -3.21 14.77 -1.06
N GLY A 99 -3.44 14.30 -2.29
CA GLY A 99 -3.74 12.90 -2.57
C GLY A 99 -2.58 12.01 -2.16
N VAL A 100 -2.87 10.92 -1.44
CA VAL A 100 -1.83 9.99 -0.93
C VAL A 100 -1.56 8.79 -1.85
N SER A 101 -2.28 8.70 -2.97
CA SER A 101 -2.10 7.64 -3.96
C SER A 101 -1.34 8.16 -5.18
N GLU A 102 -0.22 7.53 -5.53
CA GLU A 102 0.62 7.95 -6.65
C GLU A 102 1.20 6.73 -7.38
N ASP A 103 1.11 6.71 -8.71
CA ASP A 103 1.60 5.60 -9.53
C ASP A 103 3.14 5.43 -9.37
N GLY A 104 3.62 4.19 -9.28
CA GLY A 104 5.05 3.87 -9.23
C GLY A 104 5.70 4.04 -7.85
N LYS A 105 4.97 4.53 -6.84
CA LYS A 105 5.40 4.52 -5.43
C LYS A 105 5.11 3.16 -4.80
N PHE A 106 5.81 2.13 -5.24
CA PHE A 106 5.57 0.75 -4.78
C PHE A 106 5.91 0.57 -3.30
N PHE A 107 5.29 -0.42 -2.65
CA PHE A 107 5.34 -0.59 -1.20
C PHE A 107 6.76 -0.72 -0.63
N GLY A 108 7.59 -1.60 -1.21
CA GLY A 108 8.99 -1.75 -0.76
C GLY A 108 9.80 -0.46 -0.89
N ILE A 109 9.60 0.29 -1.98
CA ILE A 109 10.28 1.57 -2.27
C ILE A 109 9.97 2.57 -1.15
N VAL A 110 8.69 2.77 -0.84
CA VAL A 110 8.26 3.82 0.09
C VAL A 110 8.52 3.46 1.54
N VAL A 111 8.51 2.17 1.89
CA VAL A 111 8.91 1.71 3.22
C VAL A 111 10.41 1.88 3.44
N GLY A 112 11.24 1.66 2.42
CA GLY A 112 12.68 1.96 2.50
C GLY A 112 12.95 3.43 2.83
N LYS A 113 12.19 4.36 2.23
CA LYS A 113 12.29 5.81 2.47
C LYS A 113 11.91 6.26 3.88
N LEU A 114 11.29 5.40 4.69
CA LEU A 114 10.98 5.73 6.08
C LEU A 114 12.25 5.73 6.96
N ILE A 115 13.33 5.09 6.52
CA ILE A 115 14.57 4.91 7.28
C ILE A 115 15.47 6.12 7.10
N GLU A 116 15.66 6.89 8.18
CA GLU A 116 16.59 8.04 8.21
C GLU A 116 17.84 7.77 9.07
N ASN A 117 17.76 6.78 9.96
CA ASN A 117 18.82 6.42 10.91
C ASN A 117 18.73 4.94 11.30
N GLU A 118 19.73 4.44 12.04
CA GLU A 118 19.81 3.05 12.46
C GLU A 118 18.67 2.58 13.39
N GLU A 119 18.10 3.49 14.18
CA GLU A 119 16.97 3.16 15.06
C GLU A 119 15.69 2.94 14.26
N ASP A 120 15.43 3.83 13.31
CA ASP A 120 14.37 3.72 12.33
C ASP A 120 14.50 2.43 11.53
N GLU A 121 15.70 2.11 11.07
CA GLU A 121 15.99 0.87 10.36
C GLU A 121 15.50 -0.35 11.13
N LYS A 122 15.93 -0.54 12.38
CA LYS A 122 15.55 -1.70 13.19
C LYS A 122 14.03 -1.80 13.35
N ARG A 123 13.38 -0.68 13.65
CA ARG A 123 11.95 -0.62 13.95
C ARG A 123 11.08 -0.83 12.70
N ILE A 124 11.44 -0.20 11.58
CA ILE A 124 10.73 -0.30 10.30
C ILE A 124 10.96 -1.68 9.69
N LYS A 125 12.21 -2.16 9.67
CA LYS A 125 12.54 -3.49 9.17
C LYS A 125 11.77 -4.58 9.91
N ARG A 126 11.66 -4.50 11.24
CA ARG A 126 10.87 -5.46 12.02
C ARG A 126 9.40 -5.50 11.57
N ARG A 127 8.78 -4.35 11.30
CA ARG A 127 7.37 -4.27 10.85
C ARG A 127 7.23 -4.75 9.40
N PHE A 128 8.19 -4.41 8.55
CA PHE A 128 8.24 -4.85 7.17
C PHE A 128 8.42 -6.36 7.05
N ASP A 129 9.35 -6.94 7.81
CA ASP A 129 9.56 -8.38 7.89
C ASP A 129 8.27 -9.07 8.36
N ALA A 130 7.62 -8.56 9.41
CA ALA A 130 6.36 -9.13 9.89
C ALA A 130 5.23 -9.08 8.85
N ALA A 131 5.11 -7.99 8.09
CA ALA A 131 4.17 -7.91 6.96
C ALA A 131 4.53 -8.92 5.86
N ALA A 132 5.82 -9.05 5.54
CA ALA A 132 6.27 -9.98 4.51
C ALA A 132 6.04 -11.43 4.93
N THR A 133 6.26 -11.80 6.20
CA THR A 133 6.10 -13.17 6.70
C THR A 133 4.69 -13.52 7.14
N SER A 134 3.74 -12.57 7.07
CA SER A 134 2.35 -12.85 7.41
C SER A 134 1.79 -14.01 6.58
N ASP A 135 0.97 -14.85 7.21
CA ASP A 135 0.39 -16.02 6.54
C ASP A 135 -1.10 -15.88 6.24
N SER A 136 -1.72 -14.81 6.75
CA SER A 136 -3.11 -14.44 6.51
C SER A 136 -3.28 -12.97 6.12
N LEU A 137 -4.43 -12.65 5.51
CA LEU A 137 -4.74 -11.26 5.17
C LEU A 137 -5.09 -10.40 6.38
N ASP A 138 -5.65 -10.98 7.44
CA ASP A 138 -5.91 -10.24 8.68
C ASP A 138 -4.60 -9.77 9.32
N GLU A 139 -3.61 -10.67 9.37
CA GLU A 139 -2.27 -10.39 9.90
C GLU A 139 -1.53 -9.34 9.05
N ILE A 140 -1.48 -9.52 7.73
CA ILE A 140 -0.80 -8.53 6.88
C ILE A 140 -1.49 -7.17 6.93
N SER A 141 -2.83 -7.13 7.03
CA SER A 141 -3.58 -5.88 7.18
C SER A 141 -3.20 -5.14 8.46
N HIS A 142 -2.97 -5.88 9.56
CA HIS A 142 -2.49 -5.30 10.81
C HIS A 142 -1.09 -4.70 10.67
N HIS A 143 -0.14 -5.41 10.06
CA HIS A 143 1.21 -4.91 9.88
C HIS A 143 1.28 -3.74 8.89
N LEU A 144 0.54 -3.83 7.78
CA LEU A 144 0.42 -2.75 6.80
C LEU A 144 -0.15 -1.50 7.45
N ARG A 145 -1.18 -1.62 8.30
CA ARG A 145 -1.74 -0.46 9.03
C ARG A 145 -0.65 0.33 9.77
N GLY A 146 0.25 -0.35 10.46
CA GLY A 146 1.36 0.29 11.17
C GLY A 146 2.32 1.02 10.24
N LEU A 147 2.68 0.41 9.11
CA LEU A 147 3.56 1.03 8.10
C LEU A 147 2.89 2.21 7.38
N ILE A 148 1.62 2.08 7.02
CA ILE A 148 0.83 3.17 6.42
C ILE A 148 0.73 4.38 7.36
N GLN A 149 0.64 4.17 8.67
CA GLN A 149 0.65 5.28 9.63
C GLN A 149 1.97 6.05 9.59
N LEU A 150 3.12 5.35 9.49
CA LEU A 150 4.42 5.99 9.35
C LEU A 150 4.54 6.77 8.04
N LEU A 151 4.06 6.19 6.92
CA LEU A 151 4.02 6.89 5.63
C LEU A 151 3.18 8.16 5.71
N LYS A 152 2.02 8.06 6.36
CA LYS A 152 1.12 9.20 6.59
C LYS A 152 1.80 10.31 7.38
N ASP A 153 2.53 9.96 8.43
CA ASP A 153 3.19 10.93 9.32
C ASP A 153 4.36 11.63 8.62
N LYS A 154 5.01 10.97 7.63
CA LYS A 154 6.08 11.54 6.79
C LYS A 154 5.59 12.09 5.43
N ASP A 155 4.28 12.18 5.20
CA ASP A 155 3.69 12.61 3.93
C ASP A 155 4.15 11.83 2.68
N ILE A 156 4.53 10.56 2.84
CA ILE A 156 5.02 9.71 1.75
C ILE A 156 3.85 9.01 1.06
N THR A 157 3.63 9.28 -0.23
CA THR A 157 2.58 8.66 -1.05
C THR A 157 2.84 7.17 -1.34
N LEU A 158 1.80 6.43 -1.72
CA LEU A 158 1.86 4.99 -2.04
C LEU A 158 1.00 4.65 -3.27
N ASP A 159 1.45 3.72 -4.11
CA ASP A 159 0.66 3.16 -5.21
C ASP A 159 -0.36 2.13 -4.68
N TYR A 160 -1.52 2.61 -4.21
CA TYR A 160 -2.60 1.74 -3.70
C TYR A 160 -3.15 0.76 -4.74
N PRO A 161 -3.32 1.14 -6.03
CA PRO A 161 -3.65 0.18 -7.08
C PRO A 161 -2.63 -0.96 -7.20
N ALA A 162 -1.33 -0.67 -7.16
CA ALA A 162 -0.29 -1.70 -7.18
C ALA A 162 -0.30 -2.55 -5.89
N LEU A 163 -0.47 -1.93 -4.72
CA LEU A 163 -0.63 -2.66 -3.46
C LEU A 163 -1.82 -3.63 -3.52
N THR A 164 -2.92 -3.24 -4.16
CA THR A 164 -4.09 -4.12 -4.35
C THR A 164 -3.74 -5.37 -5.15
N GLU A 165 -2.94 -5.21 -6.21
CA GLU A 165 -2.46 -6.35 -7.01
C GLU A 165 -1.54 -7.26 -6.17
N ASP A 166 -0.64 -6.68 -5.38
CA ASP A 166 0.22 -7.44 -4.47
C ASP A 166 -0.60 -8.21 -3.42
N LEU A 167 -1.61 -7.57 -2.80
CA LEU A 167 -2.51 -8.20 -1.83
C LEU A 167 -3.34 -9.33 -2.45
N TYR A 168 -3.74 -9.20 -3.71
CA TYR A 168 -4.40 -10.28 -4.44
C TYR A 168 -3.48 -11.50 -4.53
N TRP A 169 -2.26 -11.30 -5.03
CA TRP A 169 -1.28 -12.38 -5.19
C TRP A 169 -0.76 -12.97 -3.88
N PHE A 170 -0.68 -12.17 -2.82
CA PHE A 170 -0.19 -12.60 -1.52
C PHE A 170 -1.07 -13.71 -0.89
N GLN A 171 -2.32 -13.80 -1.32
CA GLN A 171 -3.26 -14.83 -0.86
C GLN A 171 -2.95 -16.23 -1.42
N PHE A 172 -2.17 -16.33 -2.49
CA PHE A 172 -1.76 -17.59 -3.12
C PHE A 172 -0.39 -18.03 -2.58
N PRO A 173 -0.29 -19.17 -1.89
CA PRO A 173 0.98 -19.65 -1.33
C PRO A 173 2.13 -19.71 -2.37
N GLU A 174 1.83 -20.14 -3.59
CA GLU A 174 2.78 -20.28 -4.70
C GLU A 174 3.26 -18.95 -5.29
N ALA A 175 2.51 -17.86 -5.10
CA ALA A 175 2.87 -16.53 -5.59
C ALA A 175 3.38 -15.60 -4.48
N ARG A 176 3.10 -15.93 -3.21
CA ARG A 176 3.44 -15.11 -2.04
C ARG A 176 4.93 -14.78 -1.97
N ASP A 177 5.80 -15.75 -2.21
CA ASP A 177 7.25 -15.54 -2.19
C ASP A 177 7.73 -14.60 -3.30
N SER A 178 7.04 -14.58 -4.44
CA SER A 178 7.33 -13.62 -5.51
C SER A 178 6.95 -12.19 -5.11
N VAL A 179 5.85 -12.01 -4.37
CA VAL A 179 5.47 -10.70 -3.80
C VAL A 179 6.51 -10.26 -2.77
N ARG A 180 6.86 -11.14 -1.82
CA ARG A 180 7.89 -10.89 -0.79
C ARG A 180 9.23 -10.47 -1.41
N LEU A 181 9.67 -11.18 -2.46
CA LEU A 181 10.92 -10.88 -3.16
C LEU A 181 10.86 -9.53 -3.89
N ARG A 182 9.73 -9.18 -4.52
CA ARG A 182 9.55 -7.84 -5.14
C ARG A 182 9.66 -6.74 -4.08
N TRP A 183 8.94 -6.87 -2.98
CA TRP A 183 9.00 -5.91 -1.88
C TRP A 183 10.41 -5.76 -1.31
N GLY A 184 11.11 -6.88 -1.07
CA GLY A 184 12.50 -6.86 -0.59
C GLY A 184 13.45 -6.19 -1.57
N ARG A 185 13.37 -6.52 -2.87
CA ARG A 185 14.19 -5.86 -3.91
C ARG A 185 13.96 -4.36 -3.95
N ASP A 186 12.70 -3.94 -3.90
CA ASP A 186 12.32 -2.53 -3.91
C ASP A 186 12.82 -1.79 -2.66
N PHE A 187 12.76 -2.45 -1.49
CA PHE A 187 13.27 -1.91 -0.23
C PHE A 187 14.79 -1.70 -0.26
N TYR A 188 15.57 -2.68 -0.71
CA TYR A 188 17.04 -2.60 -0.73
C TYR A 188 17.60 -1.78 -1.90
N ARG A 189 16.90 -1.70 -3.04
CA ARG A 189 17.39 -0.98 -4.22
C ARG A 189 17.68 0.50 -3.92
N ASN A 190 16.79 1.16 -3.19
CA ASN A 190 16.94 2.59 -2.88
C ASN A 190 18.01 2.84 -1.80
N ARG A 191 18.15 1.90 -0.86
CA ARG A 191 19.16 1.99 0.19
C ARG A 191 20.57 1.89 -0.33
N ASN A 192 20.79 0.95 -1.25
CA ASN A 192 22.10 0.82 -1.88
C ASN A 192 22.46 2.08 -2.68
N SER A 193 21.50 2.75 -3.34
CA SER A 193 21.80 4.01 -4.03
C SER A 193 22.14 5.15 -3.08
N GLU A 194 21.44 5.28 -1.95
CA GLU A 194 21.66 6.34 -0.96
C GLU A 194 22.98 6.15 -0.20
N GLU A 195 23.32 4.90 0.17
CA GLU A 195 24.61 4.56 0.78
C GLU A 195 25.78 4.86 -0.17
N ASN A 196 25.66 4.48 -1.45
CA ASN A 196 26.68 4.76 -2.47
C ASN A 196 26.83 6.27 -2.79
N GLU A 197 25.76 7.07 -2.69
CA GLU A 197 25.85 8.53 -2.84
C GLU A 197 26.49 9.17 -1.60
N SER A 198 26.16 8.69 -0.40
CA SER A 198 26.78 9.17 0.84
C SER A 198 28.29 8.93 0.85
N GLU A 199 28.76 7.73 0.48
CA GLU A 199 30.19 7.38 0.40
C GLU A 199 30.98 8.21 -0.64
N LYS A 200 30.35 8.55 -1.77
CA LYS A 200 30.95 9.44 -2.78
C LYS A 200 31.09 10.88 -2.30
N THR A 201 30.22 11.33 -1.39
CA THR A 201 30.25 12.70 -0.87
C THR A 201 31.34 12.89 0.20
N TYR A 202 31.69 11.81 0.93
CA TYR A 202 32.77 11.83 1.93
C TYR A 202 34.18 11.70 1.33
N THR A 203 34.33 11.05 0.17
CA THR A 203 35.64 10.82 -0.47
C THR A 203 36.17 11.99 -1.31
N GLY A 204 35.40 13.08 -1.46
CA GLY A 204 35.75 14.23 -2.30
C GLY A 204 36.32 15.47 -1.60
N LYS A 205 36.56 15.45 -0.27
CA LYS A 205 37.03 16.65 0.47
C LYS A 205 38.49 16.65 0.90
N ASP A 206 39.22 15.55 0.77
CA ASP A 206 40.61 15.46 1.22
C ASP A 206 41.56 15.44 0.01
N GLY A 207 41.82 16.60 -0.57
CA GLY A 207 42.72 16.66 -1.70
C GLY A 207 42.96 18.04 -2.29
N HIS A 208 43.10 19.09 -1.47
CA HIS A 208 43.87 20.29 -1.85
C HIS A 208 44.41 20.98 -0.59
N SER A 209 45.67 20.74 -0.28
CA SER A 209 46.48 21.63 0.56
C SER A 209 47.87 21.70 -0.08
N ASN A 210 48.19 22.92 -0.49
CA ASN A 210 49.19 23.36 -1.44
C ASN A 210 50.63 22.92 -1.14
N GLU A 211 51.35 22.59 -2.22
CA GLU A 211 52.75 22.95 -2.37
C GLU A 211 52.87 24.48 -2.55
N ASN A 212 53.55 25.14 -1.62
CA ASN A 212 54.56 26.21 -1.80
C ASN A 212 54.79 26.97 -0.49
#